data_AF-A0AAQ4DNI9-F1
#
_entry.id   AF-A0AAQ4DNI9-F1
#
_cell.length_a   1.000
_cell.length_b   1.000
_cell.length_c   1.000
_cell.angle_alpha   90.00
_cell.angle_beta   90.00
_cell.angle_gamma   90.00
#
_symmetry.space_group_name_H-M   'P 1'
#
loop_
_entity.id
_entity.type
_entity.pdbx_description
1 polymer ?
#
loop_
_entity_poly.entity_id
_entity_poly.type
_entity_poly.pdbx_seq_one_letter_code
_entity_poly.pdbx_strand_id
1 'polypeptide(L)'
;MCYTQYLQSRDPNTDPITRGCINSRTPLLCENRRPAVHSAARWPQLICCSSSLCNQGVLPPPSSDETASSWPALRPEAASSGGVDSAPLSTELPPPQSPPGGGSDERLLSPVHVAVLSVGACALFAVALLVIVALVRRHAGLLGVRYVRGNYIKGRQTIASDDSTPNGGTYDNKMAVVS
;
A
#
# COMPACT_ATOMS: atom_id res chain seq x y z
N MET A 1 -21.43 16.05 1.47
CA MET A 1 -21.95 14.67 1.34
C MET A 1 -21.29 13.83 2.43
N CYS A 2 -22.00 12.89 3.03
CA CYS A 2 -21.44 11.98 4.03
C CYS A 2 -21.26 10.59 3.42
N TYR A 3 -20.34 9.80 3.98
CA TYR A 3 -20.16 8.40 3.62
C TYR A 3 -20.02 7.51 4.85
N THR A 4 -20.34 6.24 4.63
CA THR A 4 -20.07 5.12 5.52
C THR A 4 -19.38 4.03 4.70
N GLN A 5 -18.22 3.56 5.16
CA GLN A 5 -17.45 2.49 4.55
C GLN A 5 -17.40 1.29 5.48
N TYR A 6 -17.71 0.12 4.93
CA TYR A 6 -17.57 -1.17 5.59
C TYR A 6 -16.35 -1.88 5.03
N LEU A 7 -15.33 -2.07 5.88
CA LEU A 7 -14.14 -2.82 5.55
C LEU A 7 -14.03 -3.99 6.51
N GLN A 8 -14.07 -5.21 5.97
CA GLN A 8 -13.81 -6.42 6.75
C GLN A 8 -12.33 -6.45 7.13
N SER A 9 -12.03 -5.92 8.31
CA SER A 9 -10.67 -5.96 8.84
C SER A 9 -10.26 -7.41 9.14
N ARG A 10 -8.97 -7.69 8.99
CA ARG A 10 -8.39 -8.97 9.42
C ARG A 10 -8.30 -9.04 10.95
N ASP A 11 -8.21 -7.89 11.59
CA ASP A 11 -8.03 -7.77 13.02
C ASP A 11 -9.40 -7.70 13.70
N PRO A 12 -9.72 -8.65 14.61
CA PRO A 12 -11.04 -8.75 15.23
C PRO A 12 -11.36 -7.57 16.17
N ASN A 13 -10.37 -6.76 16.51
CA ASN A 13 -10.46 -5.70 17.51
C ASN A 13 -10.55 -4.29 16.90
N THR A 14 -10.76 -4.19 15.59
CA THR A 14 -10.90 -2.92 14.87
C THR A 14 -12.33 -2.76 14.40
N ASP A 15 -12.91 -1.58 14.63
CA ASP A 15 -14.26 -1.28 14.16
C ASP A 15 -14.31 -1.35 12.63
N PRO A 16 -15.16 -2.20 12.03
CA PRO A 16 -15.21 -2.39 10.57
C PRO A 16 -15.86 -1.21 9.84
N ILE A 17 -16.30 -0.19 10.57
CA ILE A 17 -17.11 0.92 10.07
C ILE A 17 -16.29 2.20 10.15
N THR A 18 -15.97 2.76 8.99
CA THR A 18 -15.37 4.10 8.89
C THR A 18 -16.40 5.09 8.36
N ARG A 19 -16.48 6.27 8.97
CA ARG A 19 -17.47 7.32 8.63
C ARG A 19 -16.77 8.64 8.35
N GLY A 20 -17.30 9.43 7.44
CA GLY A 20 -16.75 10.75 7.17
C GLY A 20 -17.63 11.64 6.29
N CYS A 21 -17.12 12.82 6.00
CA CYS A 21 -17.73 13.80 5.12
C CYS A 21 -16.77 14.13 3.97
N ILE A 22 -17.33 14.27 2.77
CA ILE A 22 -16.61 14.66 1.56
C ILE A 22 -17.18 16.01 1.10
N ASN A 23 -16.27 16.96 0.85
CA ASN A 23 -16.61 18.33 0.45
C ASN A 23 -16.95 18.48 -1.04
N SER A 24 -16.76 17.44 -1.86
CA SER A 24 -17.10 17.45 -3.29
C SER A 24 -18.54 17.04 -3.57
N ARG A 25 -19.15 17.58 -4.63
CA ARG A 25 -20.53 17.26 -5.03
C ARG A 25 -20.73 15.84 -5.61
N THR A 26 -19.70 15.27 -6.24
CA THR A 26 -19.75 13.93 -6.86
C THR A 26 -18.40 13.22 -6.73
N PRO A 27 -18.05 12.71 -5.54
CA PRO A 27 -16.81 11.96 -5.41
C PRO A 27 -16.97 10.61 -6.11
N LEU A 28 -16.04 10.28 -7.02
CA LEU A 28 -15.92 8.98 -7.69
C LEU A 28 -15.96 7.79 -6.70
N LEU A 29 -15.66 8.05 -5.43
CA LEU A 29 -15.82 7.12 -4.30
C LEU A 29 -17.25 6.54 -4.24
N CYS A 30 -18.28 7.36 -4.42
CA CYS A 30 -19.68 6.93 -4.30
C CYS A 30 -20.18 6.07 -5.46
N GLU A 31 -19.44 5.99 -6.56
CA GLU A 31 -19.72 4.99 -7.61
C GLU A 31 -19.38 3.57 -7.15
N ASN A 32 -18.51 3.44 -6.13
CA ASN A 32 -18.08 2.19 -5.52
C ASN A 32 -17.77 1.07 -6.54
N ARG A 33 -17.13 1.42 -7.68
CA ARG A 33 -16.86 0.47 -8.76
C ARG A 33 -15.90 -0.61 -8.28
N ARG A 34 -16.39 -1.85 -8.20
CA ARG A 34 -15.55 -3.02 -7.91
C ARG A 34 -14.51 -3.19 -9.02
N PRO A 35 -13.22 -3.37 -8.70
CA PRO A 35 -12.20 -3.58 -9.69
C PRO A 35 -12.41 -4.96 -10.33
N ALA A 36 -12.07 -5.07 -11.61
CA ALA A 36 -12.25 -6.31 -12.40
C ALA A 36 -11.34 -7.47 -11.94
N VAL A 37 -10.44 -7.24 -10.98
CA VAL A 37 -9.53 -8.27 -10.48
C VAL A 37 -10.28 -9.22 -9.55
N HIS A 38 -10.21 -10.52 -9.86
CA HIS A 38 -10.86 -11.58 -9.08
C HIS A 38 -10.28 -11.73 -7.66
N SER A 39 -9.12 -11.12 -7.39
CA SER A 39 -8.51 -11.04 -6.05
C SER A 39 -9.21 -10.05 -5.10
N ALA A 40 -10.15 -9.24 -5.58
CA ALA A 40 -10.95 -8.35 -4.76
C ALA A 40 -12.10 -9.08 -4.05
N ALA A 41 -11.78 -10.20 -3.40
CA ALA A 41 -12.73 -10.96 -2.58
C ALA A 41 -13.31 -10.11 -1.43
N ARG A 42 -12.57 -9.09 -0.97
CA ARG A 42 -12.95 -8.18 0.11
C ARG A 42 -13.05 -6.73 -0.39
N TRP A 43 -13.99 -6.50 -1.31
CA TRP A 43 -14.26 -5.14 -1.78
C TRP A 43 -15.08 -4.38 -0.73
N PRO A 44 -14.67 -3.18 -0.29
CA PRO A 44 -15.40 -2.44 0.72
C PRO A 44 -16.76 -1.99 0.17
N GLN A 45 -17.78 -2.04 1.02
CA GLN A 45 -19.08 -1.48 0.68
C GLN A 45 -19.12 -0.02 1.12
N LEU A 46 -19.36 0.89 0.18
CA LEU A 46 -19.49 2.31 0.44
C LEU A 46 -20.92 2.76 0.24
N ILE A 47 -21.46 3.49 1.21
CA ILE A 47 -22.79 4.11 1.16
C ILE A 47 -22.59 5.62 1.30
N CYS A 48 -23.19 6.39 0.39
CA CYS A 48 -23.13 7.85 0.41
C CYS A 48 -24.52 8.46 0.59
N CYS A 49 -24.58 9.60 1.27
CA CYS A 49 -25.82 10.33 1.52
C CYS A 49 -25.59 11.85 1.56
N SER A 50 -26.60 12.65 1.22
CA SER A 50 -26.47 14.10 0.99
C SER A 50 -26.94 14.98 2.16
N SER A 51 -27.73 14.44 3.10
CA SER A 51 -28.24 15.18 4.26
C SER A 51 -27.21 15.28 5.41
N SER A 52 -27.41 16.23 6.32
CA SER A 52 -26.55 16.38 7.50
C SER A 52 -26.65 15.18 8.43
N LEU A 53 -25.51 14.62 8.86
CA LEU A 53 -25.40 13.51 9.82
C LEU A 53 -26.12 12.21 9.38
N CYS A 54 -26.41 12.05 8.10
CA CYS A 54 -27.12 10.87 7.57
C CYS A 54 -26.36 9.55 7.75
N ASN A 55 -25.06 9.60 8.00
CA ASN A 55 -24.21 8.43 8.23
C ASN A 55 -24.18 7.96 9.70
N GLN A 56 -24.87 8.62 10.64
CA GLN A 56 -24.80 8.29 12.06
C GLN A 56 -25.52 6.97 12.43
N GLY A 57 -26.60 6.64 11.73
CA GLY A 57 -27.46 5.48 12.00
C GLY A 57 -27.35 4.32 11.00
N VAL A 58 -26.36 4.35 10.09
CA VAL A 58 -26.24 3.31 9.06
C VAL A 58 -25.65 2.04 9.69
N LEU A 59 -26.47 0.99 9.74
CA LEU A 59 -26.05 -0.34 10.19
C LEU A 59 -25.31 -1.07 9.06
N PRO A 60 -24.28 -1.88 9.38
CA PRO A 60 -23.64 -2.73 8.40
C PRO A 60 -24.67 -3.62 7.71
N PRO A 61 -24.63 -3.74 6.38
CA PRO A 61 -25.43 -4.73 5.70
C PRO A 61 -25.03 -6.12 6.22
N PRO A 62 -25.99 -7.05 6.35
CA PRO A 62 -25.68 -8.41 6.78
C PRO A 62 -24.63 -8.99 5.85
N SER A 63 -23.61 -9.65 6.42
CA SER A 63 -22.59 -10.34 5.64
C SER A 63 -23.27 -11.32 4.69
N SER A 64 -23.04 -11.15 3.40
CA SER A 64 -23.65 -11.99 2.35
C SER A 64 -23.25 -13.47 2.46
N ASP A 65 -22.26 -13.80 3.29
CA ASP A 65 -21.86 -15.17 3.63
C ASP A 65 -22.95 -15.95 4.40
N GLU A 66 -23.88 -15.28 5.09
CA GLU A 66 -24.94 -15.95 5.86
C GLU A 66 -26.28 -16.07 5.12
N THR A 67 -26.45 -15.46 3.94
CA THR A 67 -27.76 -15.42 3.25
C THR A 67 -27.68 -15.79 1.77
N ALA A 68 -26.82 -16.75 1.42
CA ALA A 68 -26.87 -17.38 0.09
C ALA A 68 -27.78 -18.62 0.03
N SER A 69 -28.38 -19.07 1.14
CA SER A 69 -29.13 -20.34 1.18
C SER A 69 -30.65 -20.24 1.40
N SER A 70 -31.22 -19.05 1.62
CA SER A 70 -32.66 -18.94 1.88
C SER A 70 -33.26 -17.59 1.50
N TRP A 71 -33.13 -17.16 0.25
CA TRP A 71 -34.14 -16.27 -0.31
C TRP A 71 -35.34 -17.13 -0.74
N PRO A 72 -36.51 -17.05 -0.09
CA PRO A 72 -37.73 -17.53 -0.72
C PRO A 72 -37.90 -16.69 -1.99
N ALA A 73 -37.94 -17.37 -3.14
CA ALA A 73 -38.30 -16.76 -4.40
C ALA A 73 -39.68 -16.11 -4.23
N LEU A 74 -39.73 -14.81 -3.95
CA LEU A 74 -40.92 -13.99 -4.13
C LEU A 74 -41.13 -13.87 -5.63
N ARG A 75 -41.78 -14.91 -6.14
CA ARG A 75 -42.53 -14.96 -7.37
C ARG A 75 -43.35 -13.66 -7.45
N PRO A 76 -43.16 -12.80 -8.47
CA PRO A 76 -44.08 -11.70 -8.68
C PRO A 76 -45.44 -12.30 -9.03
N GLU A 77 -46.36 -12.28 -8.06
CA GLU A 77 -47.75 -12.62 -8.30
C GLU A 77 -48.36 -11.50 -9.13
N ALA A 78 -48.89 -11.90 -10.29
CA ALA A 78 -49.48 -11.03 -11.28
C ALA A 78 -50.69 -10.30 -10.71
N ALA A 79 -50.50 -9.04 -10.30
CA ALA A 79 -51.60 -8.10 -10.16
C ALA A 79 -51.94 -7.53 -11.55
N SER A 80 -52.93 -8.17 -12.15
CA SER A 80 -53.81 -7.61 -13.18
C SER A 80 -54.28 -6.21 -12.81
N SER A 81 -54.13 -5.23 -13.71
CA SER A 81 -55.24 -4.43 -14.26
C SER A 81 -54.77 -3.14 -14.94
N GLY A 82 -55.42 -2.83 -16.07
CA GLY A 82 -55.62 -1.46 -16.53
C GLY A 82 -54.72 -1.01 -17.67
N GLY A 83 -55.18 -1.24 -18.91
CA GLY A 83 -54.63 -0.58 -20.09
C GLY A 83 -54.99 0.91 -20.14
N VAL A 84 -54.09 1.71 -20.70
CA VAL A 84 -54.41 2.93 -21.45
C VAL A 84 -53.37 3.06 -22.57
N ASP A 85 -53.90 3.42 -23.73
CA ASP A 85 -53.34 3.44 -25.07
C ASP A 85 -52.16 4.39 -25.34
N SER A 86 -51.33 3.92 -26.29
CA SER A 86 -50.75 4.65 -27.44
C SER A 86 -49.89 5.90 -27.23
N ALA A 87 -48.58 5.74 -27.39
CA ALA A 87 -47.74 6.63 -28.22
C ALA A 87 -46.44 5.93 -28.66
N PRO A 88 -46.18 5.69 -29.96
CA PRO A 88 -44.89 5.23 -30.44
C PRO A 88 -44.01 6.46 -30.73
N LEU A 89 -43.13 6.82 -29.79
CA LEU A 89 -42.06 7.78 -30.07
C LEU A 89 -40.81 7.01 -30.49
N SER A 90 -40.60 6.95 -31.81
CA SER A 90 -39.34 6.56 -32.44
C SER A 90 -38.22 7.44 -31.92
N THR A 91 -37.35 6.88 -31.07
CA THR A 91 -36.03 7.44 -30.82
C THR A 91 -35.02 6.60 -31.58
N GLU A 92 -34.59 7.19 -32.69
CA GLU A 92 -33.55 6.74 -33.61
C GLU A 92 -32.27 6.34 -32.85
N LEU A 93 -31.89 5.07 -32.99
CA LEU A 93 -30.64 4.53 -32.47
C LEU A 93 -29.49 5.04 -33.35
N PRO A 94 -28.50 5.80 -32.83
CA PRO A 94 -27.32 6.11 -33.60
C PRO A 94 -26.50 4.83 -33.86
N PRO A 95 -25.91 4.68 -35.06
CA PRO A 95 -25.12 3.50 -35.40
C PRO A 95 -23.89 3.36 -34.49
N PRO A 96 -23.49 2.13 -34.15
CA PRO A 96 -22.33 1.86 -33.32
C PRO A 96 -21.06 2.35 -34.02
N GLN A 97 -20.50 3.46 -33.54
CA GLN A 97 -19.17 3.91 -33.95
C GLN A 97 -18.13 2.94 -33.37
N SER A 98 -17.52 2.16 -34.26
CA SER A 98 -16.35 1.33 -33.98
C SER A 98 -15.18 2.21 -33.51
N PRO A 99 -14.59 1.95 -32.34
CA PRO A 99 -13.42 2.70 -31.88
C PRO A 99 -12.20 2.40 -32.77
N PRO A 100 -11.38 3.42 -33.08
CA PRO A 100 -10.17 3.25 -33.87
C PRO A 100 -9.15 2.41 -33.09
N GLY A 101 -8.80 1.27 -33.66
CA GLY A 101 -7.66 0.47 -33.24
C GLY A 101 -6.37 1.26 -33.44
N GLY A 102 -5.76 1.65 -32.33
CA GLY A 102 -4.40 2.18 -32.26
C GLY A 102 -3.63 1.33 -31.25
N GLY A 103 -3.03 0.25 -31.74
CA GLY A 103 -2.22 -0.66 -30.96
C GLY A 103 -0.92 0.01 -30.54
N SER A 104 -0.81 0.31 -29.25
CA SER A 104 0.44 0.22 -28.52
C SER A 104 0.18 -0.76 -27.39
N ASP A 105 0.62 -2.00 -27.58
CA ASP A 105 0.80 -3.01 -26.54
C ASP A 105 1.83 -2.50 -25.50
N GLU A 106 1.52 -1.41 -24.82
CA GLU A 106 2.07 -1.16 -23.51
C GLU A 106 1.39 -2.17 -22.61
N ARG A 107 1.95 -3.38 -22.58
CA ARG A 107 1.73 -4.32 -21.48
C ARG A 107 2.14 -3.57 -20.23
N LEU A 108 1.18 -2.87 -19.61
CA LEU A 108 1.31 -2.24 -18.32
C LEU A 108 1.74 -3.33 -17.35
N LEU A 109 3.06 -3.51 -17.19
CA LEU A 109 3.60 -4.33 -16.14
C LEU A 109 3.08 -3.73 -14.86
N SER A 110 2.29 -4.52 -14.14
CA SER A 110 1.72 -4.10 -12.87
C SER A 110 2.86 -3.51 -12.02
N PRO A 111 2.71 -2.28 -11.49
CA PRO A 111 3.78 -1.58 -10.77
C PRO A 111 4.31 -2.39 -9.58
N VAL A 112 3.48 -3.30 -9.06
CA VAL A 112 3.86 -4.27 -8.04
C VAL A 112 4.95 -5.22 -8.52
N HIS A 113 4.89 -5.71 -9.77
CA HIS A 113 5.90 -6.61 -10.32
C HIS A 113 7.23 -5.89 -10.51
N VAL A 114 7.20 -4.63 -10.95
CA VAL A 114 8.41 -3.81 -11.09
C VAL A 114 9.05 -3.57 -9.72
N ALA A 115 8.25 -3.29 -8.68
CA ALA A 115 8.73 -3.10 -7.31
C ALA A 115 9.34 -4.38 -6.72
N VAL A 116 8.71 -5.54 -6.93
CA VAL A 116 9.23 -6.83 -6.42
C VAL A 116 10.55 -7.19 -7.12
N LEU A 117 10.64 -6.99 -8.44
CA LEU A 117 11.86 -7.25 -9.20
C LEU A 117 13.01 -6.32 -8.78
N SER A 118 12.73 -5.04 -8.53
CA SER A 118 13.76 -4.08 -8.12
C SER A 118 14.30 -4.40 -6.72
N VAL A 119 13.44 -4.72 -5.76
CA VAL A 119 13.87 -5.12 -4.40
C VAL A 119 14.68 -6.41 -4.44
N GLY A 120 14.25 -7.40 -5.22
CA GLY A 120 14.98 -8.65 -5.41
C GLY A 120 16.37 -8.45 -6.01
N ALA A 121 16.48 -7.62 -7.06
CA ALA A 121 17.76 -7.29 -7.68
C ALA A 121 18.72 -6.56 -6.73
N CYS A 122 18.22 -5.59 -5.96
CA CYS A 122 19.01 -4.88 -4.95
C CYS A 122 19.52 -5.81 -3.84
N ALA A 123 18.66 -6.73 -3.36
CA ALA A 123 19.06 -7.70 -2.33
C ALA A 123 20.14 -8.65 -2.84
N LEU A 124 20.01 -9.17 -4.07
CA LEU A 124 21.03 -10.02 -4.69
C LEU A 124 22.36 -9.30 -4.87
N PHE A 125 22.33 -8.03 -5.27
CA PHE A 125 23.54 -7.22 -5.42
C PHE A 125 24.26 -7.00 -4.07
N ALA A 126 23.51 -6.73 -3.00
CA ALA A 126 24.06 -6.59 -1.66
C ALA A 126 24.74 -7.89 -1.17
N VAL A 127 24.11 -9.05 -1.41
CA VAL A 127 24.69 -10.36 -1.08
C VAL A 127 25.96 -10.62 -1.89
N ALA A 128 25.96 -10.33 -3.19
CA ALA A 128 27.13 -10.48 -4.05
C ALA A 128 28.31 -9.62 -3.56
N LEU A 129 28.07 -8.36 -3.18
CA LEU A 129 29.09 -7.48 -2.61
C LEU A 129 29.65 -8.03 -1.29
N LEU A 130 28.81 -8.55 -0.41
CA LEU A 130 29.27 -9.15 0.85
C LEU A 130 30.15 -10.38 0.60
N VAL A 131 29.81 -11.22 -0.38
CA VAL A 131 30.64 -12.36 -0.78
C VAL A 131 31.98 -11.89 -1.34
N ILE A 132 32.00 -10.90 -2.22
CA ILE A 132 33.24 -10.33 -2.77
C ILE A 132 34.11 -9.77 -1.64
N VAL A 133 33.55 -9.00 -0.73
CA VAL A 133 34.29 -8.44 0.43
C VAL A 133 34.83 -9.56 1.31
N ALA A 134 34.05 -10.61 1.57
CA ALA A 134 34.51 -11.76 2.35
C ALA A 134 35.65 -12.51 1.65
N LEU A 135 35.58 -12.70 0.33
CA LEU A 135 36.65 -13.30 -0.47
C LEU A 135 37.91 -12.43 -0.47
N VAL A 136 37.78 -11.13 -0.70
CA VAL A 136 38.91 -10.19 -0.65
C VAL A 136 39.55 -10.19 0.73
N ARG A 137 38.77 -10.18 1.81
CA ARG A 137 39.31 -10.29 3.18
C ARG A 137 40.02 -11.61 3.41
N ARG A 138 39.50 -12.73 2.91
CA ARG A 138 40.16 -14.04 2.98
C ARG A 138 41.48 -14.06 2.20
N HIS A 139 41.51 -13.50 0.99
CA HIS A 139 42.72 -13.43 0.17
C HIS A 139 43.75 -12.42 0.68
N ALA A 140 43.30 -11.27 1.18
CA ALA A 140 44.17 -10.27 1.81
C ALA A 140 44.77 -10.80 3.12
N GLY A 141 44.02 -11.60 3.89
CA GLY A 141 44.56 -12.32 5.04
C GLY A 141 45.64 -13.34 4.66
N LEU A 142 45.55 -13.93 3.46
CA LEU A 142 46.57 -14.84 2.92
C LEU A 142 47.84 -14.12 2.44
N LEU A 143 47.72 -12.87 1.97
CA LEU A 143 48.86 -12.04 1.53
C LEU A 143 49.45 -11.16 2.66
N GLY A 144 48.73 -10.99 3.77
CA GLY A 144 49.07 -10.07 4.87
C GLY A 144 50.02 -10.60 5.94
N VAL A 145 50.43 -11.87 5.93
CA VAL A 145 51.37 -12.43 6.93
C VAL A 145 52.83 -12.40 6.49
N ARG A 146 53.16 -11.66 5.41
CA ARG A 146 54.56 -11.44 4.97
C ARG A 146 54.94 -9.98 4.77
N TYR A 147 54.30 -9.02 5.44
CA TYR A 147 54.96 -7.73 5.70
C TYR A 147 55.89 -7.88 6.91
N VAL A 148 57.03 -8.51 6.62
CA VAL A 148 58.37 -8.29 7.16
C VAL A 148 58.41 -7.73 8.59
N ARG A 149 58.53 -8.69 9.51
CA ARG A 149 59.34 -8.57 10.72
C ARG A 149 60.77 -8.22 10.31
N GLY A 150 61.04 -6.93 10.15
CA GLY A 150 62.36 -6.36 9.98
C GLY A 150 62.57 -5.34 11.08
N ASN A 151 63.27 -5.76 12.15
CA ASN A 151 64.10 -4.87 12.95
C ASN A 151 64.99 -4.03 11.98
N TYR A 152 65.59 -2.89 12.29
CA TYR A 152 66.50 -2.62 13.39
C TYR A 152 66.77 -1.08 13.47
N ILE A 153 67.11 -0.62 14.69
CA ILE A 153 68.13 0.40 15.01
C ILE A 153 67.72 1.89 15.17
N LYS A 154 67.87 2.31 16.44
CA LYS A 154 68.35 3.58 17.00
C LYS A 154 67.70 4.89 16.55
N GLY A 155 67.17 5.59 17.56
CA GLY A 155 67.83 6.84 17.94
C GLY A 155 66.95 7.87 18.65
N ARG A 156 67.34 8.16 19.89
CA ARG A 156 67.32 9.47 20.55
C ARG A 156 66.08 9.84 21.38
N GLN A 157 66.29 9.75 22.70
CA GLN A 157 65.68 10.61 23.71
C GLN A 157 65.78 12.08 23.33
N THR A 158 64.71 12.84 23.54
CA THR A 158 64.79 14.15 24.18
C THR A 158 63.59 14.32 25.10
N ILE A 159 63.92 14.55 26.37
CA ILE A 159 63.08 15.00 27.47
C ILE A 159 62.74 16.49 27.26
N ALA A 160 61.57 16.92 27.76
CA ALA A 160 61.11 18.27 28.12
C ALA A 160 59.75 18.55 27.47
N SER A 161 58.77 19.17 28.11
CA SER A 161 58.55 19.67 29.46
C SER A 161 57.05 19.95 29.53
N ASP A 162 56.54 20.14 30.75
CA ASP A 162 55.26 20.76 31.09
C ASP A 162 54.74 21.77 30.05
N ASP A 163 53.43 21.75 29.76
CA ASP A 163 52.55 22.74 30.38
C ASP A 163 51.07 22.39 30.20
N SER A 164 50.35 22.85 31.20
CA SER A 164 48.96 22.77 31.56
C SER A 164 47.93 23.24 30.50
N THR A 165 46.79 22.55 30.51
CA THR A 165 45.38 22.94 30.19
C THR A 165 45.11 24.26 29.46
N PRO A 166 44.12 24.28 28.53
CA PRO A 166 42.76 24.61 29.00
C PRO A 166 41.60 23.91 28.28
N ASN A 167 40.58 23.60 29.09
CA ASN A 167 39.15 23.79 28.82
C ASN A 167 38.55 23.35 27.47
N GLY A 168 37.51 22.49 27.58
CA GLY A 168 36.29 22.74 26.84
C GLY A 168 35.61 21.50 26.27
N GLY A 169 34.38 21.24 26.73
CA GLY A 169 33.38 20.52 25.93
C GLY A 169 32.78 19.28 26.56
N THR A 170 32.15 19.43 27.72
CA THR A 170 31.20 18.44 28.26
C THR A 170 29.88 18.56 27.51
N TYR A 171 29.60 17.68 26.56
CA TYR A 171 28.25 17.30 26.13
C TYR A 171 28.30 15.85 25.63
N ASP A 172 27.55 14.92 26.22
CA ASP A 172 26.25 14.63 25.63
C ASP A 172 25.37 13.75 26.52
N ASN A 173 24.08 14.09 26.48
CA ASN A 173 23.01 13.59 27.30
C ASN A 173 22.65 12.14 26.95
N LYS A 174 22.64 11.26 27.96
CA LYS A 174 21.99 9.95 27.86
C LYS A 174 21.29 9.68 29.17
N MET A 175 19.96 9.86 29.19
CA MET A 175 18.96 8.99 29.85
C MET A 175 17.56 9.60 29.63
N ALA A 176 16.86 9.17 28.58
CA ALA A 176 15.40 9.15 28.61
C ALA A 176 15.01 7.74 29.02
N VAL A 177 14.63 7.60 30.29
CA VAL A 177 14.05 6.40 30.88
C VAL A 177 12.63 6.26 30.37
N VAL A 178 12.34 5.05 29.91
CA VAL A 178 11.02 4.51 29.61
C VAL A 178 10.24 4.34 30.91
N SER A 179 9.01 4.86 30.98
CA SER A 179 7.89 4.29 31.73
C SER A 179 6.58 4.90 31.24
#